data_AF-A0A1M7CEF9-F1
#
_entry.id   AF-A0A1M7CEF9-F1
#
_cell.length_a   1.000
_cell.length_b   1.000
_cell.length_c   1.000
_cell.angle_alpha   90.00
_cell.angle_beta   90.00
_cell.angle_gamma   90.00
#
_symmetry.space_group_name_H-M   'P 1'
#
loop_
_entity.id
_entity.type
_entity.pdbx_description
1 polymer ?
#
loop_
_entity_poly.entity_id
_entity_poly.type
_entity_poly.pdbx_seq_one_letter_code
_entity_poly.pdbx_strand_id
1 'polypeptide(L)'
;MNFIKQIERLRKMHKLICGEKTGTPNVFARKLQLKRSQFYNELEIIKELDGPVKYCKKRETYYYDTSFELIVNFSLKTITEIESKEIFGGSGFRPILLDGSLVGLL
;
A
#
# COMPACT_ATOMS: atom_id res chain seq x y z
N MET A 1 1.19 2.79 11.66
CA MET A 1 2.26 2.38 10.72
C MET A 1 2.04 3.14 9.42
N ASN A 2 3.06 3.76 8.82
CA ASN A 2 2.90 4.45 7.54
C ASN A 2 2.82 3.40 6.42
N PHE A 3 1.69 3.36 5.70
CA PHE A 3 1.42 2.39 4.65
C PHE A 3 2.47 2.39 3.54
N ILE A 4 2.87 3.58 3.08
CA ILE A 4 3.88 3.74 2.02
C ILE A 4 5.21 3.10 2.45
N LYS A 5 5.63 3.35 3.70
CA LYS A 5 6.87 2.76 4.24
C LYS A 5 6.82 1.23 4.31
N GLN A 6 5.66 0.63 4.60
CA GLN A 6 5.52 -0.83 4.59
C GLN A 6 5.68 -1.40 3.18
N ILE A 7 5.05 -0.78 2.19
CA ILE A 7 5.16 -1.20 0.79
C ILE A 7 6.62 -1.10 0.29
N GLU A 8 7.32 -0.02 0.63
CA GLU A 8 8.75 0.13 0.30
C GLU A 8 9.61 -0.94 0.96
N ARG A 9 9.34 -1.27 2.22
CA ARG A 9 10.04 -2.35 2.93
C ARG A 9 9.80 -3.70 2.29
N LEU A 10 8.55 -4.01 1.93
CA LEU A 10 8.18 -5.27 1.29
C LEU A 10 8.91 -5.43 -0.05
N ARG A 11 8.94 -4.37 -0.88
CA ARG A 11 9.72 -4.33 -2.14
C ARG A 11 11.21 -4.56 -1.90
N LYS A 12 11.78 -3.88 -0.91
CA LYS A 12 13.21 -4.02 -0.57
C LYS A 12 13.53 -5.41 -0.06
N MET A 13 12.65 -5.99 0.76
CA MET A 13 12.77 -7.34 1.30
C MET A 13 12.77 -8.36 0.17
N HIS A 14 11.80 -8.30 -0.75
CA HIS A 14 11.75 -9.15 -1.93
C HIS A 14 13.04 -9.07 -2.77
N LYS A 15 13.51 -7.86 -3.09
CA LYS A 15 14.76 -7.66 -3.84
C LYS A 15 15.98 -8.29 -3.17
N LEU A 16 16.06 -8.20 -1.84
CA LEU A 16 17.17 -8.77 -1.07
C LEU A 16 17.13 -10.30 -1.00
N ILE A 17 15.93 -10.89 -0.95
CA ILE A 17 15.73 -12.35 -0.98
C ILE A 17 16.05 -12.90 -2.37
N CYS A 18 15.56 -12.28 -3.45
CA CYS A 18 15.89 -12.66 -4.83
C CYS A 18 17.40 -12.59 -5.09
N GLY A 19 18.05 -11.55 -4.58
CA GLY A 19 19.50 -11.39 -4.71
C GLY A 19 20.32 -12.21 -3.73
N GLU A 20 19.69 -12.97 -2.83
CA GLU A 20 20.34 -13.75 -1.77
C GLU A 20 21.39 -12.94 -0.97
N LYS A 21 21.07 -11.67 -0.73
CA LYS A 21 21.93 -10.68 -0.06
C LYS A 21 21.33 -10.24 1.27
N THR A 22 20.62 -11.12 1.97
CA THR A 22 19.94 -10.74 3.21
C THR A 22 20.91 -10.69 4.38
N GLY A 23 21.86 -11.62 4.47
CA GLY A 23 22.63 -11.86 5.67
C GLY A 23 21.81 -12.61 6.73
N THR A 24 22.36 -12.73 7.94
CA THR A 24 21.65 -13.28 9.09
C THR A 24 20.36 -12.51 9.41
N PRO A 25 19.39 -13.09 10.14
CA PRO A 25 18.12 -12.42 10.46
C PRO A 25 18.30 -11.03 11.12
N ASN A 26 19.32 -10.88 11.97
CA ASN A 26 19.66 -9.59 12.58
C ASN A 26 20.19 -8.57 11.56
N VAL A 27 21.04 -9.01 10.63
CA VAL A 27 21.56 -8.14 9.56
C VAL A 27 20.42 -7.74 8.63
N PHE A 28 19.53 -8.67 8.30
CA PHE A 28 18.39 -8.40 7.43
C PHE A 28 17.42 -7.39 8.06
N ALA A 29 17.07 -7.57 9.34
CA ALA A 29 16.26 -6.61 10.09
C ALA A 29 16.89 -5.20 10.08
N ARG A 30 18.20 -5.09 10.32
CA ARG A 30 18.92 -3.80 10.25
C ARG A 30 18.87 -3.18 8.86
N LYS A 31 19.02 -3.97 7.78
CA LYS A 31 18.91 -3.48 6.39
C LYS A 31 17.53 -2.90 6.09
N LEU A 32 16.49 -3.42 6.72
CA LEU A 32 15.10 -2.93 6.62
C LEU A 32 14.77 -1.84 7.65
N GLN A 33 15.72 -1.46 8.50
CA GLN A 33 15.54 -0.53 9.63
C GLN A 33 14.43 -0.99 10.59
N LEU A 34 14.40 -2.28 10.88
CA LEU A 34 13.43 -2.93 11.75
C LEU A 34 14.10 -3.52 12.99
N LYS A 35 13.32 -3.62 14.06
CA LYS A 35 13.64 -4.52 15.18
C LYS A 35 13.42 -5.97 14.75
N ARG A 36 14.05 -6.90 15.46
CA ARG A 36 13.99 -8.33 15.14
C ARG A 36 12.56 -8.89 15.13
N SER A 37 11.71 -8.47 16.07
CA SER A 37 10.30 -8.90 16.12
C SER A 37 9.50 -8.39 14.91
N GLN A 38 9.64 -7.11 14.58
CA GLN A 38 8.97 -6.50 13.42
C GLN A 38 9.41 -7.11 12.11
N PHE A 39 10.69 -7.47 11.99
CA PHE A 39 11.20 -8.18 10.82
C PHE A 39 10.46 -9.51 10.59
N TYR A 40 10.20 -10.29 11.64
CA TYR A 40 9.46 -11.54 11.47
C TYR A 40 8.01 -11.31 11.06
N ASN A 41 7.36 -10.26 11.56
CA ASN A 41 6.02 -9.89 11.10
C ASN A 41 6.00 -9.54 9.61
N GLU A 42 6.98 -8.75 9.16
CA GLU A 42 7.10 -8.37 7.73
C GLU A 42 7.44 -9.59 6.86
N LEU A 43 8.30 -10.48 7.35
CA LEU A 43 8.63 -11.74 6.67
C LEU A 43 7.40 -12.64 6.54
N GLU A 44 6.53 -12.65 7.55
CA GLU A 44 5.30 -13.43 7.53
C GLU A 44 4.36 -12.98 6.42
N ILE A 45 4.28 -11.67 6.15
CA ILE A 45 3.49 -11.13 5.03
C ILE A 45 3.91 -11.76 3.69
N ILE A 46 5.21 -11.94 3.45
CA ILE A 46 5.67 -12.61 2.20
C ILE A 46 5.22 -14.08 2.18
N LYS A 47 5.24 -14.77 3.32
CA LYS A 47 4.78 -16.17 3.39
C LYS A 47 3.27 -16.29 3.23
N GLU A 48 2.50 -15.34 3.76
CA GLU A 48 1.04 -15.26 3.60
C GLU A 48 0.64 -15.01 2.14
N LEU A 49 1.53 -14.40 1.35
CA LEU A 49 1.40 -14.25 -0.11
C LEU A 49 1.93 -15.47 -0.87
N ASP A 50 1.95 -16.65 -0.23
CA ASP A 50 2.49 -17.90 -0.76
C ASP A 50 3.98 -17.84 -1.18
N GLY A 51 4.73 -16.88 -0.63
CA GLY A 51 6.16 -16.73 -0.87
C GLY A 51 6.97 -17.86 -0.22
N PRO A 52 7.66 -18.72 -1.00
CA PRO A 52 8.36 -19.92 -0.53
C PRO A 52 9.72 -19.58 0.11
N VAL A 53 9.72 -18.72 1.13
CA VAL A 53 10.93 -18.17 1.74
C VAL A 53 11.55 -19.18 2.71
N LYS A 54 12.83 -19.50 2.49
CA LYS A 54 13.64 -20.33 3.40
C LYS A 54 14.92 -19.59 3.79
N TYR A 55 15.52 -20.00 4.91
CA TYR A 55 16.81 -19.48 5.38
C TYR A 55 17.89 -20.56 5.29
N CYS A 56 18.97 -20.28 4.56
CA CYS A 56 20.15 -21.13 4.52
C CYS A 56 21.16 -20.67 5.57
N LYS A 57 21.42 -21.49 6.60
CA LYS A 57 22.43 -21.18 7.63
C LYS A 57 23.85 -21.11 7.07
N LYS A 58 24.20 -21.99 6.12
CA LYS A 58 25.55 -22.06 5.53
C LYS A 58 25.89 -20.84 4.68
N ARG A 59 24.90 -20.34 3.93
CA ARG A 59 25.04 -19.16 3.05
C ARG A 59 24.70 -17.85 3.76
N GLU A 60 24.21 -17.95 5.00
CA GLU A 60 23.68 -16.83 5.79
C GLU A 60 22.72 -15.94 5.01
N THR A 61 21.78 -16.54 4.28
CA THR A 61 20.82 -15.77 3.48
C THR A 61 19.46 -16.43 3.41
N TYR A 62 18.44 -15.59 3.29
CA TYR A 62 17.12 -16.00 2.86
C TYR A 62 17.10 -16.11 1.33
N TYR A 63 16.31 -17.05 0.84
CA TYR A 63 16.12 -17.34 -0.57
C TYR A 63 14.70 -17.86 -0.82
N TYR A 64 14.25 -17.80 -2.07
CA TYR A 64 13.01 -18.43 -2.51
C TYR A 64 13.29 -19.86 -2.98
N ASP A 65 12.56 -20.83 -2.44
CA ASP A 65 12.73 -22.25 -2.78
C ASP A 65 12.22 -22.57 -4.20
N THR A 66 11.16 -21.89 -4.62
CA THR A 66 10.61 -21.94 -5.98
C THR A 66 10.55 -20.53 -6.58
N SER A 67 10.38 -20.42 -7.89
CA SER A 67 10.27 -19.13 -8.58
C SER A 67 9.10 -18.33 -7.99
N PHE A 68 9.40 -17.16 -7.47
CA PHE A 68 8.43 -16.27 -6.84
C PHE A 68 8.73 -14.83 -7.24
N GLU A 69 7.72 -14.13 -7.72
CA GLU A 69 7.80 -12.72 -8.09
C GLU A 69 6.72 -11.94 -7.33
N LEU A 70 7.13 -10.86 -6.66
CA LEU A 70 6.22 -9.99 -5.93
C LEU A 70 6.11 -8.64 -6.63
N ILE A 71 4.97 -8.42 -7.28
CA ILE A 71 4.64 -7.16 -7.95
C ILE A 71 3.61 -6.41 -7.10
N VAL A 72 4.00 -5.24 -6.59
CA VAL A 72 3.12 -4.37 -5.81
C VAL A 72 2.94 -3.06 -6.56
N ASN A 73 1.72 -2.75 -6.95
CA ASN A 73 1.35 -1.50 -7.63
C ASN A 73 0.30 -0.76 -6.78
N PHE A 74 0.54 0.52 -6.49
CA PHE A 74 -0.42 1.37 -5.79
C PHE A 74 -0.41 2.76 -6.40
N SER A 75 -1.58 3.40 -6.46
CA SER A 75 -1.76 4.77 -6.92
C SER A 75 -2.49 5.54 -5.84
N LEU A 76 -1.98 6.72 -5.49
CA LEU A 76 -2.59 7.61 -4.51
C LEU A 76 -2.98 8.90 -5.23
N LYS A 77 -4.27 9.22 -5.25
CA LYS A 77 -4.76 10.53 -5.71
C LYS A 77 -5.30 11.28 -4.50
N THR A 78 -4.65 12.37 -4.13
CA THR A 78 -5.18 13.31 -3.13
C THR A 78 -6.16 14.22 -3.85
N ILE A 79 -7.44 14.13 -3.50
CA ILE A 79 -8.47 15.05 -3.97
C ILE A 79 -8.41 16.26 -3.04
N THR A 80 -7.85 17.36 -3.52
CA THR A 80 -7.99 18.67 -2.87
C THR A 80 -9.39 19.21 -3.13
N GLU A 81 -10.00 19.91 -2.17
CA GLU A 81 -11.42 20.36 -2.17
C GLU A 81 -11.91 21.00 -3.48
N ILE A 82 -11.01 21.56 -4.30
CA ILE A 82 -11.31 22.15 -5.60
C ILE A 82 -11.85 21.12 -6.62
N GLU A 83 -11.63 19.81 -6.39
CA GLU A 83 -12.22 18.72 -7.18
C GLU A 83 -13.45 18.07 -6.49
N SER A 84 -14.01 18.64 -5.43
CA SER A 84 -15.37 18.26 -5.00
C SER A 84 -16.33 18.73 -6.08
N LYS A 85 -16.65 17.83 -7.02
CA LYS A 85 -17.65 18.06 -8.05
C LYS A 85 -18.88 18.68 -7.38
N GLU A 86 -19.27 19.85 -7.87
CA GLU A 86 -20.63 20.35 -7.67
C GLU A 86 -21.58 19.29 -8.24
N ILE A 87 -22.06 18.42 -7.35
CA ILE A 87 -23.21 17.58 -7.62
C ILE A 87 -24.42 18.50 -7.52
N PHE A 88 -24.82 19.09 -8.65
CA PHE A 88 -26.14 19.70 -8.78
C PHE A 88 -27.20 18.61 -8.60
N GLY A 89 -27.66 18.45 -7.36
CA GLY A 89 -28.84 17.67 -7.03
C GLY A 89 -30.09 18.41 -7.48
N GLY A 90 -30.50 18.22 -8.73
CA GLY A 90 -31.83 18.62 -9.20
C GLY A 90 -31.88 19.14 -10.64
N SER A 91 -31.96 18.25 -11.63
CA SER A 91 -32.55 18.60 -12.93
C SER A 91 -34.07 18.49 -12.80
N GLY A 92 -34.67 19.48 -12.15
CA GLY A 92 -36.09 19.45 -11.80
C GLY A 92 -36.66 20.82 -11.48
N PHE A 93 -36.28 21.84 -12.26
CA PHE A 93 -36.99 23.12 -12.25
C PHE A 93 -38.41 22.89 -12.79
N ARG A 94 -39.36 22.71 -11.87
CA ARG A 94 -40.74 23.12 -12.08
C ARG A 94 -41.13 23.97 -10.87
N PRO A 95 -41.15 25.31 -11.00
CA PRO A 95 -41.82 26.11 -10.00
C PRO A 95 -43.29 25.72 -10.08
N ILE A 96 -43.76 24.99 -9.07
CA ILE A 96 -45.19 24.86 -8.85
C ILE A 96 -45.60 26.23 -8.31
N LEU A 97 -46.38 26.96 -9.13
CA LEU A 97 -47.06 28.18 -8.70
C LEU A 97 -47.95 27.81 -7.51
N LEU A 98 -47.48 28.10 -6.31
CA LEU A 98 -48.35 28.37 -5.18
C LEU A 98 -48.31 29.90 -5.05
N ASP A 99 -49.49 30.49 -5.03
CA ASP A 99 -49.79 31.88 -4.62
C ASP A 99 -49.17 33.10 -5.33
N GLY A 100 -48.59 32.96 -6.52
CA GLY A 100 -48.60 34.06 -7.50
C GLY A 100 -47.77 35.31 -7.12
N SER A 101 -46.66 35.15 -6.40
CA SER A 101 -45.67 36.21 -6.23
C SER A 101 -44.32 35.83 -6.86
N LEU A 102 -43.88 36.64 -7.83
CA LEU A 102 -42.52 36.56 -8.39
C LEU A 102 -41.59 37.33 -7.46
N VAL A 103 -40.76 36.62 -6.69
CA VAL A 103 -39.58 37.23 -6.07
C VAL A 103 -38.41 37.03 -7.03
N GLY A 104 -38.12 38.05 -7.83
CA GLY A 104 -36.86 38.16 -8.53
C GLY A 104 -35.77 38.47 -7.51
N LEU A 105 -34.77 37.59 -7.38
CA LEU A 105 -33.52 37.91 -6.71
C LEU A 105 -32.61 38.57 -7.76
N LEU A 106 -32.43 39.88 -7.60
CA LEU A 106 -31.20 40.59 -7.99
C LEU A 106 -30.07 40.18 -7.05
#